data_AF-A0A958GLS0-F1
#
_entry.id   AF-A0A958GLS0-F1
#
_cell.length_a   1.000
_cell.length_b   1.000
_cell.length_c   1.000
_cell.angle_alpha   90.00
_cell.angle_beta   90.00
_cell.angle_gamma   90.00
#
_symmetry.space_group_name_H-M   'P 1'
#
loop_
_entity.id
_entity.type
_entity.pdbx_description
1 polymer ?
#
loop_
_entity_poly.entity_id
_entity_poly.type
_entity_poly.pdbx_seq_one_letter_code
_entity_poly.pdbx_strand_id
1 'polypeptide(L)' 'ITEAFKLVHDGGFRHLPIVNEKREVESLLTVRDLLFYLSNQIVAELEHEQKK' A
#
# COMPACT_ATOMS: atom_id res chain seq x y z
N ILE A 1 3.68 3.18 4.72
CA ILE A 1 3.32 2.74 3.35
C ILE A 1 4.57 2.61 2.45
N THR A 2 5.49 3.58 2.45
CA THR A 2 6.71 3.58 1.62
C THR A 2 7.61 2.36 1.84
N GLU A 3 7.77 1.95 3.09
CA GLU A 3 8.54 0.75 3.43
C GLU A 3 7.92 -0.52 2.84
N ALA A 4 6.58 -0.66 2.92
CA ALA A 4 5.88 -1.78 2.29
C ALA A 4 6.15 -1.80 0.78
N PHE A 5 6.04 -0.66 0.09
CA PHE A 5 6.40 -0.54 -1.33
C PHE A 5 7.83 -0.98 -1.63
N LYS A 6 8.80 -0.57 -0.81
CA LYS A 6 10.20 -0.95 -0.97
C LYS A 6 10.39 -2.46 -0.79
N LEU A 7 9.75 -3.07 0.21
CA LEU A 7 9.83 -4.51 0.45
C LEU A 7 9.25 -5.35 -0.69
N VAL A 8 8.04 -5.03 -1.19
CA VAL A 8 7.47 -5.75 -2.34
C VAL A 8 8.30 -5.53 -3.62
N HIS A 9 8.83 -4.33 -3.84
CA HIS A 9 9.67 -4.05 -5.02
C HIS A 9 11.01 -4.77 -4.97
N ASP A 10 11.81 -4.51 -3.93
CA ASP A 10 13.17 -5.03 -3.79
C ASP A 10 13.18 -6.55 -3.59
N GLY A 11 12.14 -7.08 -2.94
CA GLY A 11 12.00 -8.51 -2.68
C GLY A 11 11.39 -9.33 -3.83
N GLY A 12 10.87 -8.69 -4.88
CA GLY A 12 10.30 -9.37 -6.04
C GLY A 12 9.00 -10.14 -5.76
N PHE A 13 8.31 -9.86 -4.66
CA PHE A 13 7.03 -10.46 -4.29
C PHE A 13 5.90 -9.44 -4.35
N ARG A 14 4.65 -9.92 -4.31
CA ARG A 14 3.44 -9.08 -4.44
C ARG A 14 2.55 -9.06 -3.21
N HIS A 15 2.96 -9.74 -2.16
CA HIS A 15 2.19 -9.93 -0.94
C HIS A 15 3.10 -9.76 0.28
N LEU A 16 2.61 -9.05 1.29
CA LEU A 16 3.24 -8.84 2.58
C LEU A 16 2.29 -9.36 3.66
N PRO A 17 2.60 -10.48 4.33
CA PRO A 17 1.80 -10.92 5.47
C PRO A 17 1.98 -9.94 6.62
N ILE A 18 0.87 -9.48 7.17
CA ILE A 18 0.85 -8.69 8.40
C ILE A 18 0.68 -9.68 9.54
N VAL A 19 1.59 -9.63 10.50
CA VAL A 19 1.65 -10.57 11.62
C VAL A 19 1.38 -9.86 12.94
N ASN A 20 0.74 -10.57 13.87
CA ASN A 20 0.54 -10.10 15.23
C ASN A 20 1.82 -10.28 16.08
N GLU A 21 1.77 -9.86 17.35
CA GLU A 21 2.91 -9.98 18.29
C GLU A 21 3.36 -11.43 18.52
N LYS A 22 2.46 -12.41 18.33
CA LYS A 22 2.75 -13.85 18.44
C LYS A 22 3.32 -14.44 17.14
N ARG A 23 3.58 -13.61 16.13
CA ARG A 23 4.04 -13.99 14.77
C ARG A 23 3.03 -14.83 13.99
N GLU A 24 1.75 -14.73 14.32
CA GLU A 24 0.67 -15.35 13.55
C GLU A 24 0.20 -14.37 12.48
N VAL A 25 -0.15 -14.88 11.29
CA VAL A 25 -0.66 -14.05 10.19
C VAL A 25 -2.06 -13.55 10.55
N GLU A 26 -2.21 -12.23 10.64
CA GLU A 26 -3.48 -11.56 10.92
C GLU A 26 -4.16 -11.11 9.63
N SER A 27 -3.38 -10.64 8.64
CA SER A 27 -3.90 -10.20 7.35
C SER A 27 -2.83 -10.25 6.25
N LEU A 28 -3.22 -9.88 5.03
CA LEU A 28 -2.36 -9.85 3.86
C LEU A 28 -2.47 -8.51 3.16
N LEU A 29 -1.35 -7.80 3.06
CA LEU A 29 -1.24 -6.60 2.24
C LEU A 29 -0.75 -6.98 0.84
N THR A 30 -1.44 -6.53 -0.20
CA THR A 30 -1.08 -6.83 -1.59
C THR A 30 -0.60 -5.58 -2.33
N VAL A 31 0.14 -5.78 -3.42
CA VAL A 31 0.48 -4.66 -4.33
C VAL A 31 -0.77 -3.95 -4.86
N ARG A 32 -1.90 -4.66 -5.02
CA ARG A 32 -3.17 -4.03 -5.42
C ARG A 32 -3.63 -3.01 -4.39
N ASP A 33 -3.56 -3.34 -3.11
CA ASP A 33 -4.00 -2.44 -2.04
C ASP A 33 -3.11 -1.18 -1.97
N LEU A 34 -1.80 -1.38 -2.17
CA LEU A 34 -0.82 -0.30 -2.27
C LEU A 34 -1.10 0.64 -3.47
N LEU A 35 -1.36 0.07 -4.65
CA LEU A 35 -1.69 0.85 -5.86
C LEU A 35 -3.00 1.60 -5.70
N PHE A 36 -4.02 0.97 -5.11
CA PHE A 36 -5.32 1.61 -4.88
C PHE A 36 -5.21 2.77 -3.88
N TYR A 37 -4.42 2.60 -2.82
CA TYR A 37 -4.13 3.69 -1.89
C TYR A 37 -3.48 4.88 -2.61
N LEU A 38 -2.45 4.61 -3.44
CA LEU A 38 -1.74 5.65 -4.19
C LEU A 38 -2.65 6.35 -5.20
N SER A 39 -3.45 5.60 -5.97
CA SER A 39 -4.36 6.20 -6.96
C SER A 39 -5.37 7.13 -6.32
N ASN A 40 -5.89 6.77 -5.14
CA ASN A 40 -6.86 7.60 -4.43
C ASN A 40 -6.24 8.91 -3.93
N GLN A 41 -4.97 8.91 -3.52
CA GLN A 41 -4.28 10.15 -3.14
C GLN A 41 -4.11 11.08 -4.34
N ILE A 42 -3.67 10.54 -5.49
CA ILE A 42 -3.51 11.32 -6.72
C ILE A 42 -4.85 11.93 -7.15
N VAL A 43 -5.92 11.14 -7.15
CA VAL A 43 -7.26 11.64 -7.50
C VAL A 43 -7.71 12.75 -6.56
N ALA A 44 -7.52 12.58 -5.24
CA ALA A 44 -7.90 13.59 -4.26
C ALA A 44 -7.13 14.91 -4.44
N GLU A 45 -5.85 14.85 -4.76
CA GLU A 45 -5.03 16.04 -5.06
C GLU A 45 -5.54 16.76 -6.30
N LEU A 46 -5.81 16.03 -7.39
CA LEU A 46 -6.35 16.60 -8.64
C LEU A 46 -7.73 17.26 -8.43
N GLU A 47 -8.61 16.65 -7.63
CA GLU A 47 -9.91 17.24 -7.30
C GLU A 47 -9.80 18.51 -6.46
N HIS A 48 -8.77 18.62 -5.62
CA HIS A 48 -8.53 19.80 -4.79
C HIS A 48 -7.98 20.97 -5.64
N GLU A 49 -7.16 20.69 -6.65
CA GLU A 49 -6.65 21.71 -7.59
C GLU A 49 -7.75 22.28 -8.49
N GLN A 50 -8.71 21.46 -8.94
CA GLN A 50 -9.82 21.90 -9.80
C GLN A 50 -10.86 22.79 -9.08
N LYS A 51 -10.86 22.79 -7.74
CA LYS A 51 -11.78 23.59 -6.90
C LYS A 51 -11.19 24.95 -6.50
N LYS A 52 -9.92 25.22 -6.80
CA LYS A 52 -9.27 26.52 -6.64
C LYS A 52 -9.44 27.37 -7.89
#